data_AF-A0A939HX29-F1
#
_entry.id   AF-A0A939HX29-F1
#
_cell.length_a   1.000
_cell.length_b   1.000
_cell.length_c   1.000
_cell.angle_alpha   90.00
_cell.angle_beta   90.00
_cell.angle_gamma   90.00
#
_symmetry.space_group_name_H-M   'P 1'
#
loop_
_entity.id
_entity.type
_entity.pdbx_description
1 polymer ?
#
loop_
_entity_poly.entity_id
_entity_poly.type
_entity_poly.pdbx_seq_one_letter_code
_entity_poly.pdbx_strand_id
1 'polypeptide(L)'
;MGMKALRSKAFSFNWLRKYHSKYRRAEKKPQLLDVGVAYEPFAYDPNVRLYAPYYARLKNELQSLEVTYNYTRPKYAWYRNTLSKGAHWGEPYFWQDSTLFSQPAVGYFTPFYSQGDRKQRPRGIVYADYSVETIADIVKSLNLGRTGYGFLVSRTGNFLYHPNEGYVKSKANIFDLVYDRNESQVRPLVDLVARALRGEPVEADLSDDITGQNSWVFLRQVNQNG
;
A
#
# COMPACT_ATOMS: atom_id res chain seq x y z
N MET A 1 -40.55 2.57 -9.14
CA MET A 1 -39.96 3.43 -8.08
C MET A 1 -38.57 3.84 -8.56
N GLY A 2 -38.45 5.06 -9.12
CA GLY A 2 -37.30 5.48 -9.95
C GLY A 2 -36.14 6.07 -9.15
N MET A 3 -34.93 5.65 -9.47
CA MET A 3 -33.67 6.24 -9.04
C MET A 3 -33.59 7.71 -9.50
N LYS A 4 -33.58 8.64 -8.54
CA LYS A 4 -33.24 10.04 -8.81
C LYS A 4 -31.74 10.15 -9.04
N ALA A 5 -31.36 10.33 -10.31
CA ALA A 5 -30.06 10.85 -10.69
C ALA A 5 -29.85 12.22 -10.03
N LEU A 6 -28.88 12.31 -9.11
CA LEU A 6 -28.43 13.58 -8.57
C LEU A 6 -27.71 14.34 -9.69
N ARG A 7 -28.37 15.40 -10.16
CA ARG A 7 -27.86 16.34 -11.15
C ARG A 7 -26.49 16.85 -10.73
N SER A 8 -25.51 16.65 -11.61
CA SER A 8 -24.19 17.26 -11.55
C SER A 8 -24.33 18.78 -11.49
N LYS A 9 -24.06 19.37 -10.32
CA LYS A 9 -23.65 20.78 -10.29
C LYS A 9 -22.27 20.82 -10.93
N ALA A 10 -22.13 21.64 -11.97
CA ALA A 10 -20.87 21.94 -12.61
C ALA A 10 -19.87 22.47 -11.57
N PHE A 11 -19.06 21.57 -11.02
CA PHE A 11 -17.94 21.93 -10.15
C PHE A 11 -16.88 22.56 -11.04
N SER A 12 -16.50 23.79 -10.72
CA SER A 12 -15.61 24.59 -11.56
C SER A 12 -14.29 23.83 -11.80
N PHE A 13 -13.96 23.69 -13.08
CA PHE A 13 -12.76 23.08 -13.64
C PHE A 13 -11.41 23.69 -13.17
N ASN A 14 -11.43 24.66 -12.25
CA ASN A 14 -10.24 25.44 -11.89
C ASN A 14 -9.27 24.74 -10.92
N TRP A 15 -9.73 23.77 -10.11
CA TRP A 15 -8.81 22.99 -9.25
C TRP A 15 -7.96 21.99 -10.06
N LEU A 16 -8.50 21.49 -11.17
CA LEU A 16 -7.86 20.53 -12.09
C LEU A 16 -6.64 21.10 -12.83
N ARG A 17 -6.51 22.42 -13.02
CA ARG A 17 -5.32 23.02 -13.68
C ARG A 17 -4.06 22.97 -12.82
N LYS A 18 -4.18 23.02 -11.49
CA LYS A 18 -3.00 23.05 -10.58
C LYS A 18 -2.40 21.66 -10.32
N TYR A 19 -3.20 20.60 -10.44
CA TYR A 19 -2.77 19.21 -10.22
C TYR A 19 -2.92 18.28 -11.43
N HIS A 20 -3.17 18.85 -12.62
CA HIS A 20 -3.25 18.13 -13.91
C HIS A 20 -2.06 17.18 -14.16
N SER A 21 -0.89 17.54 -13.63
CA SER A 21 0.34 16.72 -13.72
C SER A 21 0.27 15.43 -12.88
N LYS A 22 -0.45 15.42 -11.74
CA LYS A 22 -0.63 14.24 -10.89
C LYS A 22 -1.63 13.25 -11.50
N TYR A 23 -2.72 13.76 -12.08
CA TYR A 23 -3.70 12.96 -12.84
C TYR A 23 -3.05 12.25 -14.03
N ARG A 24 -2.32 12.97 -14.89
CA ARG A 24 -1.59 12.37 -16.02
C ARG A 24 -0.54 11.34 -15.60
N ARG A 25 0.02 11.46 -14.39
CA ARG A 25 0.97 10.47 -13.86
C ARG A 25 0.25 9.19 -13.40
N ALA A 26 -0.93 9.30 -12.80
CA ALA A 26 -1.73 8.16 -12.41
C ALA A 26 -2.27 7.38 -13.63
N GLU A 27 -2.73 8.09 -14.67
CA GLU A 27 -3.14 7.46 -15.94
C GLU A 27 -2.03 6.60 -16.55
N LYS A 28 -0.79 7.09 -16.49
CA LYS A 28 0.39 6.39 -17.01
C LYS A 28 0.89 5.24 -16.12
N LYS A 29 0.29 5.02 -14.96
CA LYS A 29 0.61 3.92 -14.04
C LYS A 29 -0.59 2.96 -13.97
N PRO A 30 -0.69 1.99 -14.88
CA PRO A 30 -1.80 1.02 -14.87
C PRO A 30 -1.82 0.19 -13.59
N GLN A 31 -0.68 0.05 -12.92
CA GLN A 31 -0.56 -0.65 -11.64
C GLN A 31 -1.22 0.09 -10.46
N LEU A 32 -1.47 1.39 -10.59
CA LEU A 32 -2.03 2.17 -9.50
C LEU A 32 -3.52 1.89 -9.34
N LEU A 33 -3.90 1.45 -8.15
CA LEU A 33 -5.29 1.15 -7.81
C LEU A 33 -6.05 2.43 -7.44
N ASP A 34 -5.49 3.24 -6.56
CA ASP A 34 -6.02 4.56 -6.27
C ASP A 34 -4.93 5.55 -5.83
N VAL A 35 -5.26 6.84 -5.92
CA VAL A 35 -4.42 7.93 -5.40
C VAL A 35 -5.29 9.06 -4.89
N GLY A 36 -5.01 9.52 -3.68
CA GLY A 36 -5.84 10.49 -3.02
C GLY A 36 -5.11 11.49 -2.16
N VAL A 37 -5.88 12.45 -1.67
CA VAL A 37 -5.48 13.43 -0.68
C VAL A 37 -6.53 13.40 0.42
N ALA A 38 -6.12 13.35 1.69
CA ALA A 38 -7.01 13.57 2.81
C ALA A 38 -6.52 14.78 3.60
N TYR A 39 -7.33 15.84 3.64
CA TYR A 39 -6.94 17.09 4.29
C TYR A 39 -7.17 17.04 5.80
N GLU A 40 -6.35 17.77 6.56
CA GLU A 40 -6.70 18.14 7.94
C GLU A 40 -8.03 18.89 7.98
N PRO A 41 -8.80 18.78 9.08
CA PRO A 41 -10.08 19.45 9.15
C PRO A 41 -9.97 20.95 8.86
N PHE A 42 -10.84 21.45 7.99
CA PHE A 42 -10.87 22.85 7.54
C PHE A 42 -9.61 23.31 6.77
N ALA A 43 -8.68 22.40 6.45
CA ALA A 43 -7.43 22.76 5.77
C ALA A 43 -7.59 22.89 4.25
N TYR A 44 -8.65 22.35 3.64
CA TYR A 44 -8.96 22.57 2.24
C TYR A 44 -9.69 23.90 2.02
N ASP A 45 -10.80 24.07 2.74
CA ASP A 45 -11.66 25.25 2.75
C ASP A 45 -12.15 25.45 4.21
N PRO A 46 -12.13 26.67 4.76
CA PRO A 46 -12.53 26.93 6.14
C PRO A 46 -14.00 26.61 6.44
N ASN A 47 -14.86 26.52 5.42
CA ASN A 47 -16.26 26.14 5.56
C ASN A 47 -16.50 24.64 5.32
N VAL A 48 -15.47 23.89 4.91
CA VAL A 48 -15.56 22.45 4.64
C VAL A 48 -14.75 21.71 5.70
N ARG A 49 -15.45 21.08 6.65
CA ARG A 49 -14.79 20.38 7.76
C ARG A 49 -13.91 19.23 7.27
N LEU A 50 -14.41 18.34 6.42
CA LEU A 50 -13.65 17.19 5.91
C LEU A 50 -13.68 17.21 4.38
N TYR A 51 -12.53 16.96 3.77
CA TYR A 51 -12.41 16.84 2.34
C TYR A 51 -11.28 15.87 2.00
N ALA A 52 -11.62 14.83 1.25
CA ALA A 52 -10.67 13.80 0.87
C ALA A 52 -10.98 13.24 -0.53
N PRO A 53 -10.63 13.99 -1.60
CA PRO A 53 -10.81 13.52 -2.97
C PRO A 53 -9.75 12.48 -3.34
N TYR A 54 -10.14 11.53 -4.17
CA TYR A 54 -9.23 10.52 -4.71
C TYR A 54 -9.66 10.08 -6.11
N TYR A 55 -8.71 9.51 -6.84
CA TYR A 55 -8.94 8.81 -8.09
C TYR A 55 -8.79 7.33 -7.87
N ALA A 56 -9.80 6.54 -8.25
CA ALA A 56 -9.77 5.10 -8.14
C ALA A 56 -9.89 4.46 -9.52
N ARG A 57 -9.15 3.38 -9.77
CA ARG A 57 -9.21 2.62 -11.01
C ARG A 57 -10.32 1.60 -10.93
N LEU A 58 -11.43 1.88 -11.61
CA LEU A 58 -12.62 1.01 -11.68
C LEU A 58 -12.81 0.55 -13.12
N LYS A 59 -12.86 -0.77 -13.35
CA LYS A 59 -13.00 -1.35 -14.71
C LYS A 59 -11.98 -0.77 -15.71
N ASN A 60 -10.73 -0.63 -15.27
CA ASN A 60 -9.59 -0.04 -16.00
C ASN A 60 -9.66 1.47 -16.28
N GLU A 61 -10.68 2.17 -15.80
CA GLU A 61 -10.82 3.63 -15.94
C GLU A 61 -10.59 4.34 -14.60
N LEU A 62 -9.94 5.52 -14.64
CA LEU A 62 -9.81 6.35 -13.44
C LEU A 62 -11.08 7.16 -13.22
N GLN A 63 -11.70 6.99 -12.06
CA GLN A 63 -12.89 7.74 -11.65
C GLN A 63 -12.56 8.64 -10.46
N SER A 64 -13.05 9.88 -10.50
CA SER A 64 -12.93 10.82 -9.39
C SER A 64 -13.99 10.53 -8.35
N LEU A 65 -13.57 10.34 -7.10
CA LEU A 65 -14.42 10.01 -5.97
C LEU A 65 -14.01 10.86 -4.75
N GLU A 66 -14.83 10.79 -3.70
CA GLU A 66 -14.56 11.45 -2.42
C GLU A 66 -14.83 10.49 -1.27
N VAL A 67 -13.98 10.50 -0.24
CA VAL A 67 -14.20 9.71 0.97
C VAL A 67 -15.42 10.27 1.71
N THR A 68 -16.45 9.44 1.89
CA THR A 68 -17.74 9.87 2.46
C THR A 68 -17.85 9.67 3.98
N TYR A 69 -16.89 8.97 4.58
CA TYR A 69 -16.84 8.73 6.02
C TYR A 69 -15.86 9.66 6.74
N ASN A 70 -16.00 9.76 8.07
CA ASN A 70 -15.11 10.58 8.88
C ASN A 70 -13.74 9.89 9.11
N TYR A 71 -12.82 10.07 8.16
CA TYR A 71 -11.46 9.49 8.16
C TYR A 71 -10.57 9.95 9.33
N THR A 72 -10.99 10.93 10.14
CA THR A 72 -10.20 11.36 11.32
C THR A 72 -10.46 10.51 12.56
N ARG A 73 -11.39 9.55 12.50
CA ARG A 73 -11.68 8.63 13.61
C ARG A 73 -10.50 7.66 13.85
N PRO A 74 -10.24 7.23 15.10
CA PRO A 74 -9.12 6.34 15.41
C PRO A 74 -9.06 5.03 14.62
N LYS A 75 -10.21 4.49 14.19
CA LYS A 75 -10.26 3.27 13.37
C LYS A 75 -9.56 3.40 12.00
N TYR A 76 -9.43 4.62 11.48
CA TYR A 76 -8.76 4.90 10.20
C TYR A 76 -7.28 5.22 10.46
N ALA A 77 -6.55 4.19 10.86
CA ALA A 77 -5.16 4.30 11.25
C ALA A 77 -4.29 4.91 10.14
N TRP A 78 -4.59 4.64 8.86
CA TRP A 78 -3.89 5.18 7.69
C TRP A 78 -3.76 6.71 7.72
N TYR A 79 -4.77 7.43 8.21
CA TYR A 79 -4.74 8.88 8.27
C TYR A 79 -3.86 9.38 9.42
N ARG A 80 -4.19 8.99 10.65
CA ARG A 80 -3.51 9.51 11.85
C ARG A 80 -2.08 9.00 11.99
N ASN A 81 -1.81 7.76 11.59
CA ASN A 81 -0.45 7.20 11.64
C ASN A 81 0.47 7.92 10.66
N THR A 82 -0.03 8.33 9.49
CA THR A 82 0.81 9.08 8.52
C THR A 82 1.19 10.45 9.04
N LEU A 83 0.26 11.13 9.72
CA LEU A 83 0.54 12.42 10.33
C LEU A 83 1.58 12.33 11.46
N SER A 84 1.63 11.21 12.19
CA SER A 84 2.57 11.02 13.30
C SER A 84 3.90 10.38 12.91
N LYS A 85 3.89 9.39 12.00
CA LYS A 85 5.06 8.60 11.59
C LYS A 85 5.79 9.20 10.39
N GLY A 86 5.15 10.11 9.65
CA GLY A 86 5.68 10.60 8.38
C GLY A 86 5.43 9.61 7.24
N ALA A 87 6.27 9.70 6.20
CA ALA A 87 6.13 8.91 4.99
C ALA A 87 6.40 7.42 5.25
N HIS A 88 5.52 6.53 4.80
CA HIS A 88 5.66 5.09 5.01
C HIS A 88 4.81 4.24 4.06
N TRP A 89 5.24 2.99 3.88
CA TRP A 89 4.38 1.92 3.39
C TRP A 89 3.50 1.40 4.52
N GLY A 90 2.21 1.25 4.26
CA GLY A 90 1.24 0.65 5.18
C GLY A 90 1.31 -0.88 5.18
N GLU A 91 0.68 -1.48 6.18
CA GLU A 91 0.41 -2.91 6.19
C GLU A 91 -0.73 -3.26 5.22
N PRO A 92 -0.82 -4.51 4.72
CA PRO A 92 -1.87 -4.91 3.79
C PRO A 92 -3.24 -4.79 4.47
N TYR A 93 -4.22 -4.19 3.79
CA TYR A 93 -5.53 -3.90 4.39
C TYR A 93 -6.68 -4.04 3.39
N PHE A 94 -7.89 -4.21 3.93
CA PHE A 94 -9.14 -4.09 3.18
C PHE A 94 -9.81 -2.76 3.53
N TRP A 95 -10.50 -2.15 2.57
CA TRP A 95 -11.27 -0.93 2.82
C TRP A 95 -12.49 -1.26 3.69
N GLN A 96 -12.44 -0.84 4.95
CA GLN A 96 -13.46 -1.22 5.95
C GLN A 96 -14.84 -0.64 5.66
N ASP A 97 -14.90 0.57 5.09
CA ASP A 97 -16.16 1.29 4.84
C ASP A 97 -16.34 1.62 3.34
N SER A 98 -15.73 0.83 2.46
CA SER A 98 -15.91 0.92 1.01
C SER A 98 -15.96 -0.47 0.40
N THR A 99 -16.95 -0.69 -0.47
CA THR A 99 -17.10 -1.95 -1.24
C THR A 99 -16.52 -1.82 -2.65
N LEU A 100 -15.81 -0.72 -2.94
CA LEU A 100 -15.24 -0.46 -4.28
C LEU A 100 -14.21 -1.52 -4.68
N PHE A 101 -13.47 -2.06 -3.71
CA PHE A 101 -12.44 -3.07 -3.92
C PHE A 101 -12.66 -4.23 -2.96
N SER A 102 -12.65 -5.45 -3.51
CA SER A 102 -12.81 -6.69 -2.76
C SER A 102 -11.47 -7.36 -2.41
N GLN A 103 -10.39 -6.97 -3.07
CA GLN A 103 -9.04 -7.47 -2.83
C GLN A 103 -8.35 -6.64 -1.75
N PRO A 104 -7.28 -7.11 -1.10
CA PRO A 104 -6.47 -6.27 -0.22
C PRO A 104 -5.57 -5.30 -1.01
N ALA A 105 -5.25 -4.17 -0.40
CA ALA A 105 -4.24 -3.21 -0.88
C ALA A 105 -3.05 -3.06 0.07
N VAL A 106 -1.98 -2.52 -0.50
CA VAL A 106 -0.90 -1.88 0.23
C VAL A 106 -0.75 -0.44 -0.26
N GLY A 107 -0.67 0.49 0.67
CA GLY A 107 -0.58 1.92 0.38
C GLY A 107 0.76 2.51 0.74
N TYR A 108 1.21 3.49 -0.05
CA TYR A 108 2.24 4.42 0.37
C TYR A 108 1.59 5.74 0.80
N PHE A 109 1.92 6.21 1.99
CA PHE A 109 1.32 7.38 2.61
C PHE A 109 2.38 8.41 2.94
N THR A 110 2.10 9.69 2.74
CA THR A 110 3.02 10.76 3.11
C THR A 110 2.26 12.04 3.51
N PRO A 111 2.66 12.72 4.60
CA PRO A 111 2.09 14.02 4.94
C PRO A 111 2.50 15.07 3.89
N PHE A 112 1.64 16.06 3.67
CA PHE A 112 2.00 17.25 2.90
C PHE A 112 1.83 18.51 3.73
N TYR A 113 2.63 19.52 3.44
CA TYR A 113 2.76 20.73 4.23
C TYR A 113 2.44 21.97 3.37
N SER A 114 2.04 23.07 4.02
CA SER A 114 1.98 24.39 3.37
C SER A 114 3.39 24.83 2.96
N GLN A 115 3.52 25.43 1.77
CA GLN A 115 4.76 26.12 1.42
C GLN A 115 5.05 27.23 2.44
N GLY A 116 6.28 27.25 2.97
CA GLY A 116 6.73 28.25 3.95
C GLY A 116 6.29 28.01 5.40
N ASP A 117 5.63 26.88 5.71
CA ASP A 117 5.29 26.58 7.10
C ASP A 117 6.52 26.13 7.91
N ARG A 118 7.04 27.05 8.72
CA ARG A 118 8.18 26.82 9.62
C ARG A 118 7.85 25.85 10.76
N LYS A 119 6.58 25.67 11.10
CA LYS A 119 6.15 24.78 12.20
C LYS A 119 6.00 23.32 11.76
N GLN A 120 6.21 23.03 10.47
CA GLN A 120 6.03 21.71 9.87
C GLN A 120 4.72 21.05 10.30
N ARG A 121 3.61 21.80 10.31
CA ARG A 121 2.30 21.21 10.61
C ARG A 121 1.74 20.63 9.32
N PRO A 122 1.46 19.32 9.25
CA PRO A 122 0.84 18.75 8.06
C PRO A 122 -0.50 19.43 7.79
N ARG A 123 -0.82 19.63 6.51
CA ARG A 123 -2.16 20.03 6.06
C ARG A 123 -3.05 18.83 5.74
N GLY A 124 -2.54 17.63 5.92
CA GLY A 124 -3.16 16.39 5.50
C GLY A 124 -2.12 15.43 4.93
N ILE A 125 -2.60 14.42 4.22
CA ILE A 125 -1.77 13.38 3.64
C ILE A 125 -2.09 13.16 2.17
N VAL A 126 -1.10 12.67 1.43
CA VAL A 126 -1.24 12.09 0.10
C VAL A 126 -1.02 10.60 0.24
N TYR A 127 -1.79 9.81 -0.48
CA TYR A 127 -1.64 8.36 -0.49
C TYR A 127 -1.82 7.78 -1.88
N ALA A 128 -1.20 6.63 -2.11
CA ALA A 128 -1.28 5.89 -3.35
C ALA A 128 -1.34 4.40 -3.02
N ASP A 129 -2.42 3.74 -3.43
CA ASP A 129 -2.67 2.33 -3.14
C ASP A 129 -2.44 1.45 -4.37
N TYR A 130 -1.90 0.26 -4.11
CA TYR A 130 -1.74 -0.82 -5.06
C TYR A 130 -2.49 -2.04 -4.55
N SER A 131 -3.13 -2.79 -5.44
CA SER A 131 -3.65 -4.10 -5.04
C SER A 131 -2.48 -5.04 -4.73
N VAL A 132 -2.67 -5.94 -3.77
CA VAL A 132 -1.65 -6.97 -3.46
C VAL A 132 -1.37 -7.84 -4.68
N GLU A 133 -2.38 -8.09 -5.52
CA GLU A 133 -2.25 -8.80 -6.79
C GLU A 133 -1.29 -8.09 -7.75
N THR A 134 -1.42 -6.78 -7.90
CA THR A 134 -0.51 -5.99 -8.73
C THR A 134 0.93 -6.04 -8.23
N ILE A 135 1.13 -6.03 -6.90
CA ILE A 135 2.46 -6.20 -6.31
C ILE A 135 3.00 -7.61 -6.59
N ALA A 136 2.15 -8.64 -6.48
CA ALA A 136 2.50 -10.01 -6.83
C ALA A 136 2.93 -10.15 -8.30
N ASP A 137 2.22 -9.50 -9.23
CA ASP A 137 2.58 -9.50 -10.65
C ASP A 137 3.95 -8.86 -10.91
N ILE A 138 4.27 -7.77 -10.19
CA ILE A 138 5.59 -7.14 -10.27
C ILE A 138 6.67 -8.12 -9.80
N VAL A 139 6.50 -8.78 -8.66
CA VAL A 139 7.50 -9.74 -8.15
C VAL A 139 7.62 -10.95 -9.07
N LYS A 140 6.49 -11.46 -9.60
CA LYS A 140 6.46 -12.57 -10.56
C LYS A 140 7.14 -12.24 -11.89
N SER A 141 7.15 -10.97 -12.29
CA SER A 141 7.80 -10.52 -13.53
C SER A 141 9.33 -10.46 -13.45
N LEU A 142 9.91 -10.61 -12.25
CA LEU A 142 11.36 -10.64 -12.07
C LEU A 142 11.94 -11.90 -12.70
N ASN A 143 12.95 -11.73 -13.56
CA ASN A 143 13.69 -12.84 -14.13
C ASN A 143 14.75 -13.34 -13.14
N LEU A 144 14.44 -14.42 -12.42
CA LEU A 144 15.30 -15.05 -11.42
C LEU A 144 15.89 -16.38 -11.91
N GLY A 145 15.92 -16.58 -13.24
CA GLY A 145 16.32 -17.84 -13.85
C GLY A 145 15.25 -18.92 -13.75
N ARG A 146 15.63 -20.19 -13.97
CA ARG A 146 14.69 -21.31 -14.11
C ARG A 146 14.17 -21.85 -12.76
N THR A 147 14.96 -21.73 -11.71
CA THR A 147 14.68 -22.33 -10.39
C THR A 147 14.55 -21.28 -9.29
N GLY A 148 14.92 -20.03 -9.54
CA GLY A 148 14.78 -18.93 -8.59
C GLY A 148 13.37 -18.38 -8.56
N TYR A 149 12.95 -17.92 -7.39
CA TYR A 149 11.68 -17.24 -7.20
C TYR A 149 11.82 -16.08 -6.20
N GLY A 150 10.90 -15.12 -6.29
CA GLY A 150 10.81 -14.02 -5.34
C GLY A 150 9.69 -14.27 -4.33
N PHE A 151 9.82 -13.67 -3.16
CA PHE A 151 8.70 -13.51 -2.24
C PHE A 151 8.76 -12.10 -1.64
N LEU A 152 7.63 -11.65 -1.11
CA LEU A 152 7.51 -10.34 -0.49
C LEU A 152 6.72 -10.47 0.82
N VAL A 153 7.27 -9.88 1.87
CA VAL A 153 6.62 -9.77 3.18
C VAL A 153 6.48 -8.31 3.57
N SER A 154 5.45 -8.02 4.37
CA SER A 154 5.24 -6.70 4.96
C SER A 154 6.24 -6.41 6.10
N ARG A 155 6.18 -5.20 6.68
CA ARG A 155 7.08 -4.82 7.78
C ARG A 155 6.85 -5.68 9.02
N THR A 156 5.64 -6.18 9.21
CA THR A 156 5.28 -7.09 10.30
C THR A 156 5.39 -8.58 9.93
N GLY A 157 5.87 -8.92 8.73
CA GLY A 157 6.12 -10.30 8.31
C GLY A 157 4.95 -10.99 7.59
N ASN A 158 3.86 -10.28 7.26
CA ASN A 158 2.75 -10.86 6.52
C ASN A 158 3.14 -11.11 5.05
N PHE A 159 2.86 -12.29 4.51
CA PHE A 159 3.13 -12.55 3.09
C PHE A 159 2.24 -11.70 2.18
N LEU A 160 2.88 -10.91 1.32
CA LEU A 160 2.26 -10.18 0.20
C LEU A 160 2.32 -10.98 -1.09
N TYR A 161 3.41 -11.71 -1.29
CA TYR A 161 3.59 -12.61 -2.42
C TYR A 161 4.51 -13.75 -2.01
N HIS A 162 4.17 -14.96 -2.47
CA HIS A 162 5.00 -16.14 -2.34
C HIS A 162 4.52 -17.18 -3.38
N PRO A 163 5.39 -18.02 -3.99
CA PRO A 163 4.94 -19.04 -4.95
C PRO A 163 3.98 -20.07 -4.36
N ASN A 164 4.17 -20.41 -3.08
CA ASN A 164 3.13 -21.09 -2.31
C ASN A 164 1.99 -20.11 -1.99
N GLU A 165 0.97 -20.08 -2.85
CA GLU A 165 -0.21 -19.22 -2.72
C GLU A 165 -0.95 -19.42 -1.39
N GLY A 166 -0.79 -20.58 -0.74
CA GLY A 166 -1.38 -20.88 0.56
C GLY A 166 -1.01 -19.83 1.61
N TYR A 167 0.25 -19.37 1.63
CA TYR A 167 0.71 -18.36 2.59
C TYR A 167 -0.01 -17.01 2.42
N VAL A 168 -0.25 -16.58 1.19
CA VAL A 168 -0.95 -15.32 0.91
C VAL A 168 -2.43 -15.45 1.21
N LYS A 169 -3.06 -16.56 0.78
CA LYS A 169 -4.49 -16.83 0.97
C LYS A 169 -4.87 -16.99 2.44
N SER A 170 -4.03 -17.64 3.24
CA SER A 170 -4.25 -17.79 4.67
C SER A 170 -3.83 -16.57 5.49
N LYS A 171 -3.23 -15.55 4.86
CA LYS A 171 -2.63 -14.39 5.53
C LYS A 171 -1.55 -14.82 6.55
N ALA A 172 -0.76 -15.81 6.17
CA ALA A 172 0.31 -16.31 7.02
C ALA A 172 1.32 -15.22 7.34
N ASN A 173 1.86 -15.28 8.54
CA ASN A 173 3.00 -14.50 8.95
C ASN A 173 4.25 -15.39 8.94
N ILE A 174 5.35 -14.89 8.36
CA ILE A 174 6.59 -15.65 8.29
C ILE A 174 7.13 -16.03 9.68
N PHE A 175 6.90 -15.18 10.69
CA PHE A 175 7.34 -15.43 12.06
C PHE A 175 6.57 -16.54 12.76
N ASP A 176 5.37 -16.87 12.27
CA ASP A 176 4.54 -17.94 12.83
C ASP A 176 4.90 -19.32 12.25
N LEU A 177 5.62 -19.37 11.12
CA LEU A 177 5.97 -20.64 10.46
C LEU A 177 6.83 -21.57 11.32
N VAL A 178 7.54 -21.03 12.32
CA VAL A 178 8.35 -21.83 13.26
C VAL A 178 7.48 -22.72 14.16
N TYR A 179 6.20 -22.39 14.35
CA TYR A 179 5.26 -23.17 15.18
C TYR A 179 4.52 -24.24 14.38
N ASP A 180 4.25 -23.97 13.10
CA ASP A 180 3.41 -24.81 12.24
C ASP A 180 4.22 -25.87 11.46
N ARG A 181 5.55 -25.77 11.47
CA ARG A 181 6.45 -26.60 10.66
C ARG A 181 7.64 -27.09 11.48
N ASN A 182 8.46 -27.94 10.86
CA ASN A 182 9.72 -28.34 11.45
C ASN A 182 10.61 -27.11 11.65
N GLU A 183 10.75 -26.68 12.90
CA GLU A 183 11.49 -25.47 13.28
C GLU A 183 12.90 -25.44 12.69
N SER A 184 13.59 -26.59 12.68
CA SER A 184 14.95 -26.70 12.14
C SER A 184 15.07 -26.35 10.66
N GLN A 185 13.99 -26.49 9.88
CA GLN A 185 13.97 -26.14 8.47
C GLN A 185 13.61 -24.67 8.24
N VAL A 186 12.75 -24.09 9.07
CA VAL A 186 12.17 -22.75 8.80
C VAL A 186 12.88 -21.63 9.56
N ARG A 187 13.40 -21.92 10.76
CA ARG A 187 14.11 -20.95 11.61
C ARG A 187 15.22 -20.18 10.87
N PRO A 188 16.07 -20.80 10.02
CA PRO A 188 17.08 -20.06 9.28
C PRO A 188 16.50 -18.94 8.40
N LEU A 189 15.43 -19.23 7.63
CA LEU A 189 14.78 -18.23 6.78
C LEU A 189 14.16 -17.10 7.62
N VAL A 190 13.50 -17.45 8.73
CA VAL A 190 12.86 -16.48 9.63
C VAL A 190 13.87 -15.51 10.23
N ASP A 191 15.02 -16.01 10.67
CA ASP A 191 16.08 -15.18 11.24
C ASP A 191 16.71 -14.24 10.19
N LEU A 192 16.88 -14.74 8.95
CA LEU A 192 17.34 -13.93 7.81
C LEU A 192 16.33 -12.82 7.45
N VAL A 193 15.03 -13.11 7.47
CA VAL A 193 14.00 -12.09 7.25
C VAL A 193 13.96 -11.09 8.39
N ALA A 194 14.11 -11.50 9.65
CA ALA A 194 14.20 -10.59 10.78
C ALA A 194 15.37 -9.60 10.64
N ARG A 195 16.54 -10.07 10.17
CA ARG A 195 17.69 -9.22 9.84
C ARG A 195 17.38 -8.23 8.73
N ALA A 196 16.80 -8.71 7.62
CA ALA A 196 16.41 -7.88 6.50
C ALA A 196 15.42 -6.77 6.90
N LEU A 197 14.46 -7.07 7.78
CA LEU A 197 13.48 -6.10 8.29
C LEU A 197 14.07 -5.04 9.24
N ARG A 198 15.25 -5.29 9.81
CA ARG A 198 16.05 -4.26 10.53
C ARG A 198 16.90 -3.39 9.61
N GLY A 199 16.92 -3.69 8.31
CA GLY A 199 17.64 -2.93 7.29
C GLY A 199 19.01 -3.51 6.94
N GLU A 200 19.35 -4.68 7.49
CA GLU A 200 20.57 -5.39 7.14
C GLU A 200 20.40 -6.03 5.75
N PRO A 201 21.26 -5.73 4.75
CA PRO A 201 21.32 -6.52 3.53
C PRO A 201 21.68 -7.97 3.87
N VAL A 202 20.92 -8.92 3.35
CA VAL A 202 21.17 -10.35 3.59
C VAL A 202 21.56 -11.04 2.30
N GLU A 203 22.65 -11.80 2.36
CA GLU A 203 23.10 -12.77 1.36
C GLU A 203 23.51 -14.02 2.14
N ALA A 204 22.85 -15.15 1.89
CA ALA A 204 23.09 -16.38 2.64
C ALA A 204 22.70 -17.63 1.85
N ASP A 205 23.36 -18.74 2.15
CA ASP A 205 22.93 -20.08 1.75
C ASP A 205 21.86 -20.61 2.70
N LEU A 206 20.80 -21.22 2.16
CA LEU A 206 19.83 -22.01 2.94
C LEU A 206 19.33 -23.21 2.14
N SER A 207 18.74 -24.18 2.83
CA SER A 207 17.87 -25.16 2.17
C SER A 207 16.49 -24.51 1.97
N ASP A 208 16.04 -24.45 0.72
CA ASP A 208 14.73 -23.90 0.38
C ASP A 208 13.59 -24.85 0.79
N ASP A 209 12.55 -24.32 1.41
CA ASP A 209 11.45 -25.11 1.97
C ASP A 209 10.41 -25.55 0.92
N ILE A 210 10.44 -24.96 -0.29
CA ILE A 210 9.57 -25.35 -1.41
C ILE A 210 10.20 -26.46 -2.23
N THR A 211 11.47 -26.28 -2.60
CA THR A 211 12.20 -27.13 -3.54
C THR A 211 13.03 -28.20 -2.84
N GLY A 212 13.35 -28.02 -1.56
CA GLY A 212 14.25 -28.89 -0.79
C GLY A 212 15.71 -28.81 -1.24
N GLN A 213 16.08 -27.82 -2.06
CA GLN A 213 17.42 -27.66 -2.61
C GLN A 213 18.19 -26.55 -1.89
N ASN A 214 19.52 -26.69 -1.83
CA ASN A 214 20.39 -25.60 -1.41
C ASN A 214 20.20 -24.41 -2.36
N SER A 215 19.94 -23.25 -1.78
CA SER A 215 19.56 -22.02 -2.45
C SER A 215 20.30 -20.84 -1.88
N TRP A 216 20.49 -19.81 -2.69
CA TRP A 216 21.03 -18.52 -2.27
C TRP A 216 19.88 -17.55 -2.07
N VAL A 217 19.80 -16.93 -0.89
CA VAL A 217 18.80 -15.90 -0.61
C VAL A 217 19.42 -14.52 -0.58
N PHE A 218 18.74 -13.60 -1.26
CA PHE A 218 19.04 -12.18 -1.26
C PHE A 218 17.83 -11.45 -0.71
N LEU A 219 17.95 -10.87 0.49
CA LEU A 219 16.87 -10.08 1.09
C LEU A 219 17.26 -8.63 1.19
N ARG A 220 16.34 -7.77 0.76
CA ARG A 220 16.48 -6.31 0.78
C ARG A 220 15.16 -5.69 1.15
N GLN A 221 15.20 -4.56 1.85
CA GLN A 221 14.01 -3.73 2.00
C GLN A 221 13.74 -3.00 0.68
N VAL A 222 12.47 -2.92 0.32
CA VAL A 222 12.03 -1.96 -0.69
C VAL A 222 12.17 -0.56 -0.09
N ASN A 223 12.81 0.35 -0.83
CA ASN A 223 13.04 1.71 -0.38
C ASN A 223 11.74 2.37 0.10
N GLN A 224 11.84 3.15 1.19
CA GLN A 224 10.72 3.91 1.75
C GLN A 224 10.39 5.18 0.96
N ASN A 225 11.04 5.39 -0.20
CA ASN A 225 10.85 6.55 -1.04
C ASN A 225 9.98 6.06 -2.22
N GLY A 226 8.69 6.38 -2.19
CA GLY A 226 7.74 5.98 -3.24
C GLY A 226 8.00 6.58 -4.62
#